data_AF-Q4T1B6-F1
#
_entry.id   AF-Q4T1B6-F1
#
_cell.length_a   1.000
_cell.length_b   1.000
_cell.length_c   1.000
_cell.angle_alpha   90.00
_cell.angle_beta   90.00
_cell.angle_gamma   90.00
#
_symmetry.space_group_name_H-M   'P 1'
#
loop_
_entity.id
_entity.type
_entity.pdbx_description
1 polymer ?
#
loop_
_entity_poly.entity_id
_entity_poly.type
_entity_poly.pdbx_seq_one_letter_code
_entity_poly.pdbx_strand_id
1 'polypeptide(L)'
;WSAKVTPGYGDHHQSITVHICSPVLSSVGLYRLLLHTQTFQSRRTYMLGSFVLLFNPWLKEDPVYMPLEVQRDEYIKSDYGLVFMGSHPNISRRPWLYGQYQPGVLEACLQILQVSPQHLSDAHKDYILRGDPVYISRVVCAMVNCNDDLGVVAGKWQGSYNDGVRPTEWGGSADILLRWASSKCSPVRYGQCWVFASVLCTVMRVLGIPSRVVTVFNAAHDTDGTLSVEEYYSSTGEKLNLTKDSVWNFHVWVECWMRRSDLSQKFDGWQVVDPTPQEKRLFRCGPCPIAAIQGQCLQAPHDTAFIYASVDADVIRLIVHNGRVVGRTVDTESVGRLIYTKHINSDAPENLTQAYK
;
A
#
# COMPACT_ATOMS: atom_id res chain seq x y z
N TRP A 1 26.88 -10.06 4.73
CA TRP A 1 26.75 -10.27 6.19
C TRP A 1 28.13 -10.32 6.78
N SER A 2 28.33 -9.69 7.94
CA SER A 2 29.60 -9.72 8.65
C SER A 2 29.36 -9.89 10.14
N ALA A 3 30.30 -10.54 10.84
CA ALA A 3 30.30 -10.66 12.28
C ALA A 3 31.67 -10.23 12.83
N LYS A 4 31.68 -9.32 13.81
CA LYS A 4 32.88 -8.88 14.52
C LYS A 4 32.81 -9.36 15.97
N VAL A 5 33.81 -10.12 16.39
CA VAL A 5 33.93 -10.60 17.77
C VAL A 5 34.78 -9.63 18.58
N THR A 6 34.31 -9.26 19.76
CA THR A 6 35.06 -8.48 20.75
C THR A 6 35.07 -9.22 22.09
N PRO A 7 36.08 -9.02 22.94
CA PRO A 7 36.06 -9.52 24.32
C PRO A 7 34.76 -9.07 25.02
N GLY A 8 34.18 -9.94 25.84
CA GLY A 8 32.96 -9.60 26.60
C GLY A 8 33.20 -8.44 27.56
N TYR A 9 32.19 -7.61 27.76
CA TYR A 9 32.19 -6.60 28.84
C TYR A 9 31.77 -7.26 30.16
N GLY A 10 32.70 -7.36 31.13
CA GLY A 10 32.44 -7.84 32.51
C GLY A 10 33.35 -8.99 32.99
N ASP A 11 33.25 -9.34 34.28
CA ASP A 11 34.05 -10.37 34.99
C ASP A 11 33.86 -11.83 34.52
N HIS A 12 33.08 -12.06 33.46
CA HIS A 12 32.85 -13.38 32.91
C HIS A 12 33.89 -13.72 31.84
N HIS A 13 35.05 -14.23 32.27
CA HIS A 13 36.17 -14.69 31.44
C HIS A 13 35.83 -15.74 30.35
N GLN A 14 34.58 -16.22 30.28
CA GLN A 14 34.09 -17.19 29.29
C GLN A 14 33.03 -16.61 28.32
N SER A 15 32.81 -15.29 28.32
CA SER A 15 31.82 -14.64 27.44
C SER A 15 32.49 -13.91 26.27
N ILE A 16 31.80 -13.87 25.13
CA ILE A 16 32.20 -13.08 23.94
C ILE A 16 31.04 -12.20 23.51
N THR A 17 31.36 -11.01 22.98
CA THR A 17 30.39 -10.14 22.33
C THR A 17 30.56 -10.25 20.82
N VAL A 18 29.45 -10.45 20.09
CA VAL A 18 29.46 -10.57 18.63
C VAL A 18 28.55 -9.50 18.04
N HIS A 19 29.13 -8.60 17.24
CA HIS A 19 28.40 -7.61 16.47
C HIS A 19 28.12 -8.14 15.06
N ILE A 20 26.85 -8.36 14.73
CA ILE A 20 26.41 -8.87 13.43
C ILE A 20 25.87 -7.70 12.60
N CYS A 21 26.26 -7.61 11.33
CA CYS A 21 25.75 -6.62 10.39
C CYS A 21 25.18 -7.30 9.14
N SER A 22 23.94 -6.97 8.80
CA SER A 22 23.31 -7.34 7.54
C SER A 22 23.76 -6.40 6.41
N PRO A 23 23.84 -6.87 5.16
CA PRO A 23 23.81 -5.99 3.99
C PRO A 23 22.54 -5.13 3.98
N VAL A 24 22.62 -3.95 3.36
CA VAL A 24 21.48 -3.02 3.21
C VAL A 24 20.30 -3.69 2.50
N LEU A 25 20.56 -4.33 1.36
CA LEU A 25 19.55 -4.99 0.54
C LEU A 25 19.26 -6.44 1.00
N SER A 26 19.31 -6.68 2.31
CA SER A 26 18.91 -7.97 2.86
C SER A 26 17.40 -8.13 2.78
N SER A 27 16.94 -9.33 2.45
CA SER A 27 15.53 -9.64 2.33
C SER A 27 14.75 -9.37 3.62
N VAL A 28 13.55 -8.80 3.49
CA VAL A 28 12.61 -8.75 4.61
C VAL A 28 12.09 -10.15 4.92
N GLY A 29 12.14 -10.56 6.19
CA GLY A 29 11.66 -11.87 6.60
C GLY A 29 12.14 -12.36 7.96
N LEU A 30 11.69 -13.58 8.30
CA LEU A 30 12.15 -14.31 9.48
C LEU A 30 13.44 -15.07 9.16
N TYR A 31 14.50 -14.75 9.90
CA TYR A 31 15.81 -15.39 9.80
C TYR A 31 16.03 -16.36 10.95
N ARG A 32 16.76 -17.44 10.67
CA ARG A 32 17.28 -18.37 11.68
C ARG A 32 18.78 -18.12 11.85
N LEU A 33 19.21 -17.88 13.08
CA LEU A 33 20.61 -17.66 13.40
C LEU A 33 21.25 -18.98 13.85
N LEU A 34 22.20 -19.47 13.05
CA LEU A 34 22.96 -20.70 13.32
C LEU A 34 24.41 -20.36 13.62
N LEU A 35 24.95 -20.91 14.70
CA LEU A 35 26.37 -20.84 15.04
C LEU A 35 27.04 -22.16 14.65
N HIS A 36 28.01 -22.09 13.76
CA HIS A 36 28.87 -23.22 13.43
C HIS A 36 30.20 -23.08 14.16
N THR A 37 30.55 -24.06 14.98
CA THR A 37 31.88 -24.15 15.61
C THR A 37 32.67 -25.27 14.97
N GLN A 38 33.94 -25.02 14.70
CA GLN A 38 34.86 -25.99 14.12
C GLN A 38 36.14 -26.00 14.93
N THR A 39 36.47 -27.16 15.50
CA THR A 39 37.75 -27.46 16.13
C THR A 39 38.47 -28.52 15.30
N PHE A 40 39.74 -28.81 15.63
CA PHE A 40 40.50 -29.88 14.95
C PHE A 40 39.83 -31.26 15.03
N GLN A 41 38.95 -31.48 16.02
CA GLN A 41 38.35 -32.79 16.30
C GLN A 41 36.85 -32.86 16.00
N SER A 42 36.17 -31.73 15.87
CA SER A 42 34.70 -31.74 15.71
C SER A 42 34.18 -30.50 15.01
N ARG A 43 33.06 -30.68 14.28
CA ARG A 43 32.22 -29.60 13.78
C ARG A 43 30.85 -29.72 14.44
N ARG A 44 30.38 -28.64 15.07
CA ARG A 44 29.07 -28.58 15.72
C ARG A 44 28.27 -27.40 15.18
N THR A 45 26.96 -27.57 15.14
CA THR A 45 26.02 -26.52 14.72
C THR A 45 25.01 -26.31 15.84
N TYR A 46 24.83 -25.05 16.23
CA TYR A 46 23.90 -24.63 17.29
C TYR A 46 22.88 -23.66 16.70
N MET A 47 21.61 -23.85 17.04
CA MET A 47 20.55 -22.88 16.73
C MET A 47 20.49 -21.85 17.86
N LEU A 48 20.89 -20.62 17.57
CA LEU A 48 20.90 -19.54 18.57
C LEU A 48 19.52 -18.91 18.75
N GLY A 49 18.71 -18.93 17.70
CA GLY A 49 17.36 -18.39 17.72
C GLY A 49 16.91 -17.93 16.33
N SER A 50 15.86 -17.10 16.32
CA SER A 50 15.33 -16.47 15.13
C SER A 50 15.15 -14.97 15.36
N PHE A 51 15.22 -14.19 14.29
CA PHE A 51 14.99 -12.76 14.32
C PHE A 51 14.29 -12.31 13.04
N VAL A 52 13.54 -11.21 13.09
CA VAL A 52 12.94 -10.60 11.90
C VAL A 52 13.85 -9.48 11.43
N LEU A 53 14.10 -9.42 10.12
CA LEU A 53 14.76 -8.29 9.48
C LEU A 53 13.72 -7.55 8.63
N LEU A 54 13.70 -6.22 8.75
CA LEU A 54 12.78 -5.29 8.09
C LEU A 54 13.59 -4.28 7.28
N PHE A 55 12.92 -3.49 6.44
CA PHE A 55 13.54 -2.31 5.83
C PHE A 55 13.97 -1.29 6.90
N ASN A 56 14.99 -0.48 6.58
CA ASN A 56 15.55 0.48 7.52
C ASN A 56 15.44 1.94 7.02
N PRO A 57 14.34 2.64 7.33
CA PRO A 57 14.14 4.02 6.89
C PRO A 57 15.05 5.05 7.59
N TRP A 58 15.88 4.63 8.56
CA TRP A 58 16.93 5.46 9.18
C TRP A 58 18.28 5.39 8.48
N LEU A 59 18.51 4.35 7.66
CA LEU A 59 19.80 4.13 7.02
C LEU A 59 19.84 4.79 5.65
N LYS A 60 20.78 5.72 5.44
CA LYS A 60 20.84 6.52 4.20
C LYS A 60 20.94 5.67 2.93
N GLU A 61 21.65 4.56 3.01
CA GLU A 61 21.87 3.66 1.87
C GLU A 61 20.64 2.81 1.54
N ASP A 62 19.71 2.66 2.48
CA ASP A 62 18.49 1.87 2.29
C ASP A 62 17.56 2.56 1.27
N PRO A 63 16.94 1.81 0.33
CA PRO A 63 16.02 2.38 -0.65
C PRO A 63 14.80 3.07 -0.03
N VAL A 64 14.43 2.79 1.23
CA VAL A 64 13.31 3.47 1.91
C VAL A 64 13.76 4.55 2.90
N TYR A 65 15.00 5.00 2.81
CA TYR A 65 15.52 6.07 3.66
C TYR A 65 14.66 7.32 3.62
N MET A 66 14.18 7.75 4.78
CA MET A 66 13.40 8.96 4.96
C MET A 66 14.18 9.91 5.87
N PRO A 67 14.69 11.05 5.38
CA PRO A 67 15.69 11.84 6.11
C PRO A 67 15.16 12.58 7.33
N LEU A 68 13.90 13.05 7.29
CA LEU A 68 13.33 13.87 8.36
C LEU A 68 12.75 12.99 9.47
N GLU A 69 13.14 13.27 10.71
CA GLU A 69 12.65 12.51 11.87
C GLU A 69 11.14 12.63 12.06
N VAL A 70 10.59 13.84 11.92
CA VAL A 70 9.14 14.09 12.01
C VAL A 70 8.33 13.29 10.97
N GLN A 71 8.91 13.01 9.81
CA GLN A 71 8.28 12.17 8.79
C GLN A 71 8.38 10.69 9.17
N ARG A 72 9.52 10.22 9.71
CA ARG A 72 9.63 8.85 10.22
C ARG A 72 8.69 8.61 11.40
N ASP A 73 8.50 9.60 12.27
CA ASP A 73 7.57 9.51 13.38
C ASP A 73 6.12 9.37 12.88
N GLU A 74 5.69 10.15 11.89
CA GLU A 74 4.32 10.04 11.35
C GLU A 74 4.12 8.81 10.45
N TYR A 75 5.08 8.50 9.57
CA TYR A 75 4.88 7.54 8.47
C TYR A 75 5.45 6.16 8.73
N ILE A 76 6.14 5.95 9.86
CA ILE A 76 6.58 4.63 10.36
C ILE A 76 6.06 4.40 11.78
N LYS A 77 6.37 5.31 12.72
CA LYS A 77 6.13 5.05 14.14
C LYS A 77 4.67 5.23 14.58
N SER A 78 3.96 6.21 14.02
CA SER A 78 2.56 6.47 14.41
C SER A 78 1.67 5.28 14.05
N ASP A 79 0.94 4.75 15.02
CA ASP A 79 -0.08 3.72 14.83
C ASP A 79 -1.51 4.29 14.75
N TYR A 80 -1.59 5.62 14.63
CA TYR A 80 -2.81 6.38 14.44
C TYR A 80 -2.79 7.13 13.11
N GLY A 81 -3.92 7.12 12.40
CA GLY A 81 -4.12 7.83 11.15
C GLY A 81 -5.52 8.41 11.01
N LEU A 82 -5.72 9.16 9.94
CA LEU A 82 -7.02 9.69 9.54
C LEU A 82 -7.30 9.35 8.09
N VAL A 83 -8.55 8.95 7.83
CA VAL A 83 -9.10 8.82 6.49
C VAL A 83 -10.07 9.97 6.26
N PHE A 84 -9.89 10.72 5.17
CA PHE A 84 -10.83 11.75 4.74
C PHE A 84 -11.87 11.11 3.82
N MET A 85 -13.14 11.44 4.02
CA MET A 85 -14.28 10.78 3.37
C MET A 85 -15.39 11.80 3.10
N GLY A 86 -16.39 11.41 2.30
CA GLY A 86 -17.56 12.23 2.01
C GLY A 86 -17.51 12.74 0.58
N SER A 87 -17.76 14.04 0.38
CA SER A 87 -17.61 14.68 -0.92
C SER A 87 -16.74 15.93 -0.79
N HIS A 88 -16.19 16.44 -1.90
CA HIS A 88 -15.32 17.62 -1.83
C HIS A 88 -15.92 18.84 -1.10
N PRO A 89 -17.25 19.15 -1.14
CA PRO A 89 -17.81 20.25 -0.37
C PRO A 89 -18.15 19.88 1.08
N ASN A 90 -18.23 18.59 1.41
CA ASN A 90 -18.61 18.11 2.74
C ASN A 90 -17.68 16.97 3.17
N ILE A 91 -16.48 17.37 3.60
CA ILE A 91 -15.42 16.45 3.99
C ILE A 91 -15.59 16.09 5.47
N SER A 92 -15.65 14.79 5.72
CA SER A 92 -15.57 14.19 7.03
C SER A 92 -14.20 13.54 7.22
N ARG A 93 -13.79 13.37 8.48
CA ARG A 93 -12.58 12.64 8.85
C ARG A 93 -12.92 11.49 9.77
N ARG A 94 -12.25 10.36 9.57
CA ARG A 94 -12.43 9.15 10.36
C ARG A 94 -11.09 8.70 10.93
N PRO A 95 -10.94 8.62 12.25
CA PRO A 95 -9.79 7.97 12.89
C PRO A 95 -9.64 6.52 12.43
N TRP A 96 -8.39 6.10 12.24
CA TRP A 96 -8.03 4.72 11.97
C TRP A 96 -6.84 4.31 12.82
N LEU A 97 -6.98 3.20 13.54
CA LEU A 97 -5.89 2.60 14.31
C LEU A 97 -5.18 1.56 13.44
N TYR A 98 -3.96 1.87 13.02
CA TYR A 98 -3.15 0.92 12.24
C TYR A 98 -2.76 -0.29 13.08
N GLY A 99 -2.40 -0.08 14.35
CA GLY A 99 -2.13 -1.14 15.32
C GLY A 99 -0.93 -2.03 14.97
N GLN A 100 0.09 -1.50 14.29
CA GLN A 100 1.28 -2.25 13.86
C GLN A 100 2.07 -2.91 15.00
N TYR A 101 1.91 -2.43 16.24
CA TYR A 101 2.59 -2.96 17.43
C TYR A 101 1.77 -3.98 18.20
N GLN A 102 0.54 -4.29 17.78
CA GLN A 102 -0.26 -5.30 18.45
C GLN A 102 0.35 -6.70 18.24
N PRO A 103 0.35 -7.57 19.28
CA PRO A 103 0.87 -8.93 19.16
C PRO A 103 0.23 -9.70 18.01
N GLY A 104 1.04 -10.38 17.20
CA GLY A 104 0.56 -11.16 16.05
C GLY A 104 0.47 -10.37 14.74
N VAL A 105 0.47 -9.03 14.76
CA VAL A 105 0.36 -8.22 13.54
C VAL A 105 1.61 -8.34 12.67
N LEU A 106 2.80 -8.34 13.28
CA LEU A 106 4.05 -8.57 12.55
C LEU A 106 4.04 -9.95 11.87
N GLU A 107 3.66 -10.98 12.60
CA GLU A 107 3.56 -12.34 12.10
C GLU A 107 2.55 -12.46 10.96
N ALA A 108 1.38 -11.82 11.08
CA ALA A 108 0.39 -11.76 10.02
C ALA A 108 0.94 -11.06 8.76
N CYS A 109 1.67 -9.94 8.92
CA CYS A 109 2.29 -9.23 7.79
C CYS A 109 3.38 -10.07 7.10
N LEU A 110 4.17 -10.83 7.86
CA LEU A 110 5.12 -11.77 7.28
C LEU A 110 4.41 -12.93 6.58
N GLN A 111 3.32 -13.43 7.16
CA GLN A 111 2.50 -14.50 6.58
C GLN A 111 1.89 -14.10 5.24
N ILE A 112 1.47 -12.85 5.06
CA ILE A 112 1.03 -12.30 3.76
C ILE A 112 2.06 -12.58 2.66
N LEU A 113 3.34 -12.35 2.92
CA LEU A 113 4.40 -12.61 1.95
C LEU A 113 4.57 -14.11 1.69
N GLN A 114 4.44 -14.96 2.72
CA GLN A 114 4.62 -16.41 2.60
C GLN A 114 3.50 -17.12 1.84
N VAL A 115 2.28 -16.59 1.88
CA VAL A 115 1.13 -17.19 1.18
C VAL A 115 0.82 -16.49 -0.14
N SER A 116 1.67 -15.56 -0.56
CA SER A 116 1.58 -14.93 -1.87
C SER A 116 1.82 -15.93 -3.00
N PRO A 117 1.18 -15.76 -4.18
CA PRO A 117 1.45 -16.63 -5.33
C PRO A 117 2.91 -16.67 -5.72
N GLN A 118 3.63 -15.54 -5.58
CA GLN A 118 5.05 -15.45 -5.89
C GLN A 118 5.86 -16.39 -4.99
N HIS A 119 5.57 -16.40 -3.69
CA HIS A 119 6.23 -17.30 -2.75
C HIS A 119 5.86 -18.76 -2.97
N LEU A 120 4.57 -19.04 -3.19
CA LEU A 120 4.08 -20.41 -3.43
C LEU A 120 4.62 -20.99 -4.73
N SER A 121 4.85 -20.15 -5.74
CA SER A 121 5.44 -20.57 -7.03
C SER A 121 6.95 -20.79 -6.95
N ASP A 122 7.70 -19.90 -6.30
CA ASP A 122 9.16 -20.00 -6.14
C ASP A 122 9.63 -19.22 -4.91
N ALA A 123 9.63 -19.92 -3.77
CA ALA A 123 10.02 -19.34 -2.48
C ALA A 123 11.44 -18.76 -2.48
N HIS A 124 12.38 -19.39 -3.18
CA HIS A 124 13.77 -18.94 -3.20
C HIS A 124 13.91 -17.63 -3.96
N LYS A 125 13.31 -17.55 -5.16
CA LYS A 125 13.28 -16.32 -5.95
C LYS A 125 12.54 -15.21 -5.23
N ASP A 126 11.39 -15.51 -4.62
CA ASP A 126 10.64 -14.54 -3.82
C ASP A 126 11.50 -13.97 -2.70
N TYR A 127 12.17 -14.80 -1.88
CA TYR A 127 13.05 -14.31 -0.82
C TYR A 127 14.16 -13.37 -1.34
N ILE A 128 14.80 -13.68 -2.47
CA ILE A 128 15.82 -12.79 -3.05
C ILE A 128 15.24 -11.40 -3.38
N LEU A 129 14.01 -11.35 -3.87
CA LEU A 129 13.35 -10.11 -4.28
C LEU A 129 12.77 -9.30 -3.11
N ARG A 130 12.62 -9.88 -1.91
CA ARG A 130 12.11 -9.18 -0.71
C ARG A 130 13.04 -8.09 -0.16
N GLY A 131 14.22 -7.90 -0.73
CA GLY A 131 15.09 -6.74 -0.45
C GLY A 131 14.74 -5.49 -1.27
N ASP A 132 13.80 -5.60 -2.21
CA ASP A 132 13.34 -4.50 -3.06
C ASP A 132 11.95 -3.99 -2.61
N PRO A 133 11.81 -2.72 -2.18
CA PRO A 133 10.52 -2.17 -1.78
C PRO A 133 9.52 -2.07 -2.94
N VAL A 134 9.97 -1.97 -4.19
CA VAL A 134 9.07 -1.98 -5.37
C VAL A 134 8.40 -3.34 -5.49
N TYR A 135 9.18 -4.42 -5.39
CA TYR A 135 8.66 -5.79 -5.38
C TYR A 135 7.69 -6.03 -4.22
N ILE A 136 8.08 -5.68 -2.99
CA ILE A 136 7.23 -5.84 -1.80
C ILE A 136 5.92 -5.07 -1.96
N SER A 137 5.95 -3.84 -2.46
CA SER A 137 4.74 -3.04 -2.71
C SER A 137 3.77 -3.75 -3.64
N ARG A 138 4.27 -4.37 -4.72
CA ARG A 138 3.44 -5.10 -5.70
C ARG A 138 2.84 -6.38 -5.13
N VAL A 139 3.61 -7.14 -4.34
CA VAL A 139 3.13 -8.36 -3.70
C VAL A 139 2.06 -8.03 -2.66
N VAL A 140 2.35 -7.08 -1.75
CA VAL A 140 1.41 -6.70 -0.70
C VAL A 140 0.15 -6.06 -1.28
N CYS A 141 0.28 -5.21 -2.30
CA CYS A 141 -0.87 -4.61 -2.99
C CYS A 141 -1.87 -5.67 -3.49
N ALA A 142 -1.36 -6.72 -4.14
CA ALA A 142 -2.19 -7.83 -4.61
C ALA A 142 -2.81 -8.59 -3.42
N MET A 143 -1.99 -8.92 -2.42
CA MET A 143 -2.43 -9.73 -1.28
C MET A 143 -3.38 -9.03 -0.30
N VAL A 144 -3.50 -7.70 -0.34
CA VAL A 144 -4.46 -7.00 0.53
C VAL A 144 -5.90 -7.23 0.06
N ASN A 145 -6.15 -7.46 -1.23
CA ASN A 145 -7.45 -7.89 -1.73
C ASN A 145 -7.46 -9.39 -2.08
N CYS A 146 -8.62 -10.04 -2.03
CA CYS A 146 -8.72 -11.50 -2.15
C CYS A 146 -9.19 -12.02 -3.52
N ASN A 147 -9.14 -11.22 -4.58
CA ASN A 147 -9.83 -11.59 -5.83
C ASN A 147 -9.11 -12.68 -6.62
N ASP A 148 -7.77 -12.70 -6.57
CA ASP A 148 -6.96 -13.68 -7.32
C ASP A 148 -6.32 -14.74 -6.40
N ASP A 149 -6.20 -14.44 -5.10
CA ASP A 149 -5.27 -15.10 -4.18
C ASP A 149 -5.86 -15.33 -2.77
N LEU A 150 -5.05 -15.83 -1.83
CA LEU A 150 -5.37 -15.93 -0.39
C LEU A 150 -5.32 -14.57 0.32
N GLY A 151 -5.84 -13.52 -0.32
CA GLY A 151 -5.70 -12.15 0.15
C GLY A 151 -6.55 -11.80 1.38
N VAL A 152 -6.25 -10.64 1.97
CA VAL A 152 -6.71 -10.27 3.30
C VAL A 152 -8.19 -9.88 3.32
N VAL A 153 -8.62 -8.98 2.45
CA VAL A 153 -9.94 -8.33 2.54
C VAL A 153 -10.79 -8.66 1.33
N ALA A 154 -12.06 -8.99 1.57
CA ALA A 154 -13.08 -9.17 0.53
C ALA A 154 -13.86 -7.87 0.30
N GLY A 155 -13.91 -7.40 -0.94
CA GLY A 155 -14.57 -6.13 -1.30
C GLY A 155 -16.09 -6.26 -1.45
N LYS A 156 -16.85 -5.27 -0.95
CA LYS A 156 -18.29 -5.17 -1.20
C LYS A 156 -18.78 -3.73 -1.09
N TRP A 157 -19.36 -3.22 -2.17
CA TRP A 157 -19.84 -1.83 -2.27
C TRP A 157 -21.37 -1.68 -2.21
N GLN A 158 -22.11 -2.77 -2.39
CA GLN A 158 -23.58 -2.74 -2.47
C GLN A 158 -24.20 -4.00 -1.83
N GLY A 159 -25.51 -3.91 -1.55
CA GLY A 159 -26.29 -5.00 -0.96
C GLY A 159 -26.14 -5.13 0.56
N SER A 160 -26.49 -6.30 1.08
CA SER A 160 -26.45 -6.61 2.51
C SER A 160 -25.07 -7.07 2.97
N TYR A 161 -24.68 -6.73 4.21
CA TYR A 161 -23.42 -7.16 4.84
C TYR A 161 -23.62 -8.22 5.94
N ASN A 162 -24.78 -8.88 6.00
CA ASN A 162 -25.15 -9.77 7.11
C ASN A 162 -24.20 -10.96 7.35
N ASP A 163 -23.43 -11.38 6.35
CA ASP A 163 -22.46 -12.47 6.43
C ASP A 163 -21.01 -11.98 6.71
N GLY A 164 -20.86 -10.72 7.11
CA GLY A 164 -19.57 -10.12 7.45
C GLY A 164 -19.73 -8.87 8.30
N VAL A 165 -18.66 -8.08 8.38
CA VAL A 165 -18.66 -6.76 9.02
C VAL A 165 -18.91 -5.69 7.97
N ARG A 166 -19.76 -4.71 8.29
CA ARG A 166 -20.01 -3.58 7.40
C ARG A 166 -18.70 -2.78 7.24
N PRO A 167 -18.29 -2.38 6.02
CA PRO A 167 -17.03 -1.65 5.81
C PRO A 167 -16.89 -0.39 6.69
N THR A 168 -18.00 0.27 7.01
CA THR A 168 -18.06 1.46 7.87
C THR A 168 -18.01 1.17 9.38
N GLU A 169 -17.92 -0.08 9.82
CA GLU A 169 -17.78 -0.45 11.24
C GLU A 169 -16.31 -0.64 11.64
N TRP A 170 -15.42 -0.90 10.67
CA TRP A 170 -13.99 -1.05 10.94
C TRP A 170 -13.38 0.24 11.50
N GLY A 171 -12.62 0.11 12.59
CA GLY A 171 -11.86 1.21 13.21
C GLY A 171 -10.34 1.03 13.16
N GLY A 172 -9.85 -0.11 12.65
CA GLY A 172 -8.42 -0.39 12.63
C GLY A 172 -8.04 -1.64 11.84
N SER A 173 -6.75 -1.72 11.48
CA SER A 173 -6.22 -2.79 10.62
C SER A 173 -5.83 -4.05 11.40
N ALA A 174 -5.42 -3.93 12.66
CA ALA A 174 -4.94 -5.06 13.46
C ALA A 174 -5.98 -6.17 13.59
N ASP A 175 -7.24 -5.83 13.90
CA ASP A 175 -8.34 -6.80 13.99
C ASP A 175 -8.57 -7.53 12.66
N ILE A 176 -8.50 -6.81 11.54
CA ILE A 176 -8.63 -7.41 10.20
C ILE A 176 -7.49 -8.41 9.93
N LEU A 177 -6.24 -7.99 10.16
CA LEU A 177 -5.06 -8.83 9.92
C LEU A 177 -5.04 -10.08 10.81
N LEU A 178 -5.38 -9.93 12.09
CA LEU A 178 -5.43 -11.03 13.04
C LEU A 178 -6.56 -12.02 12.72
N ARG A 179 -7.76 -11.53 12.35
CA ARG A 179 -8.85 -12.39 11.88
C ARG A 179 -8.45 -13.19 10.65
N TRP A 180 -7.84 -12.55 9.66
CA TRP A 180 -7.34 -13.23 8.46
C TRP A 180 -6.33 -14.32 8.81
N ALA A 181 -5.32 -14.01 9.62
CA ALA A 181 -4.30 -14.97 10.03
C ALA A 181 -4.89 -16.15 10.83
N SER A 182 -5.77 -15.88 11.80
CA SER A 182 -6.43 -16.90 12.64
C SER A 182 -7.39 -17.81 11.86
N SER A 183 -7.93 -17.33 10.74
CA SER A 183 -8.89 -18.06 9.89
C SER A 183 -8.20 -18.83 8.76
N LYS A 184 -6.92 -19.18 8.95
CA LYS A 184 -6.10 -19.88 7.95
C LYS A 184 -6.03 -19.12 6.62
N CYS A 185 -5.82 -17.81 6.69
CA CYS A 185 -5.77 -16.90 5.53
C CYS A 185 -7.09 -16.82 4.75
N SER A 186 -8.23 -17.00 5.41
CA SER A 186 -9.54 -16.80 4.77
C SER A 186 -9.86 -15.31 4.64
N PRO A 187 -10.41 -14.83 3.51
CA PRO A 187 -10.71 -13.42 3.32
C PRO A 187 -11.66 -12.84 4.36
N VAL A 188 -11.32 -11.68 4.91
CA VAL A 188 -12.12 -10.94 5.88
C VAL A 188 -13.18 -10.11 5.17
N ARG A 189 -14.45 -10.40 5.46
CA ARG A 189 -15.63 -9.73 4.89
C ARG A 189 -16.08 -8.60 5.81
N TYR A 190 -16.30 -7.36 5.35
CA TYR A 190 -16.00 -6.80 4.03
C TYR A 190 -15.22 -5.49 4.15
N GLY A 191 -14.58 -5.08 3.05
CA GLY A 191 -13.90 -3.79 2.93
C GLY A 191 -14.37 -2.97 1.72
N GLN A 192 -14.03 -1.68 1.77
CA GLN A 192 -14.07 -0.73 0.66
C GLN A 192 -12.73 0.00 0.60
N CYS A 193 -12.52 0.91 -0.38
CA CYS A 193 -11.21 1.50 -0.69
C CYS A 193 -10.40 1.95 0.54
N TRP A 194 -11.01 2.67 1.49
CA TRP A 194 -10.31 3.12 2.70
C TRP A 194 -9.89 1.98 3.63
N VAL A 195 -10.63 0.88 3.68
CA VAL A 195 -10.28 -0.33 4.45
C VAL A 195 -9.05 -0.99 3.81
N PHE A 196 -9.08 -1.19 2.48
CA PHE A 196 -7.94 -1.75 1.76
C PHE A 196 -6.69 -0.88 1.93
N ALA A 197 -6.81 0.44 1.69
CA ALA A 197 -5.70 1.37 1.83
C ALA A 197 -5.14 1.39 3.26
N SER A 198 -5.99 1.38 4.28
CA SER A 198 -5.52 1.41 5.66
C SER A 198 -4.86 0.10 6.10
N VAL A 199 -5.33 -1.05 5.61
CA VAL A 199 -4.65 -2.35 5.82
C VAL A 199 -3.31 -2.37 5.11
N LEU A 200 -3.23 -1.95 3.84
CA LEU A 200 -1.97 -1.83 3.10
C LEU A 200 -0.99 -0.91 3.84
N CYS A 201 -1.43 0.26 4.28
CA CYS A 201 -0.58 1.20 5.03
C CYS A 201 -0.03 0.57 6.31
N THR A 202 -0.83 -0.19 7.07
CA THR A 202 -0.35 -0.95 8.22
C THR A 202 0.74 -1.94 7.82
N VAL A 203 0.51 -2.77 6.80
CA VAL A 203 1.48 -3.79 6.38
C VAL A 203 2.79 -3.14 5.93
N MET A 204 2.73 -2.08 5.12
CA MET A 204 3.91 -1.38 4.64
C MET A 204 4.73 -0.76 5.79
N ARG A 205 4.05 -0.13 6.77
CA ARG A 205 4.70 0.40 7.99
C ARG A 205 5.35 -0.70 8.83
N VAL A 206 4.67 -1.84 9.01
CA VAL A 206 5.21 -3.01 9.72
C VAL A 206 6.47 -3.54 9.03
N LEU A 207 6.49 -3.56 7.70
CA LEU A 207 7.65 -4.03 6.93
C LEU A 207 8.79 -3.00 6.86
N GLY A 208 8.60 -1.79 7.41
CA GLY A 208 9.60 -0.73 7.48
C GLY A 208 9.55 0.27 6.31
N ILE A 209 8.53 0.23 5.46
CA ILE A 209 8.36 1.14 4.32
C ILE A 209 7.51 2.35 4.76
N PRO A 210 8.03 3.58 4.76
CA PRO A 210 7.27 4.75 5.20
C PRO A 210 6.07 4.96 4.29
N SER A 211 4.88 5.06 4.88
CA SER A 211 3.63 5.03 4.12
C SER A 211 2.56 5.96 4.70
N ARG A 212 1.74 6.57 3.83
CA ARG A 212 0.60 7.42 4.22
C ARG A 212 -0.64 7.12 3.39
N VAL A 213 -1.82 7.20 4.02
CA VAL A 213 -3.11 7.06 3.34
C VAL A 213 -3.47 8.38 2.66
N VAL A 214 -3.99 8.30 1.44
CA VAL A 214 -4.37 9.46 0.63
C VAL A 214 -5.78 9.28 0.10
N THR A 215 -6.60 10.31 0.25
CA THR A 215 -7.95 10.40 -0.30
C THR A 215 -7.94 11.34 -1.50
N VAL A 216 -8.44 10.86 -2.64
CA VAL A 216 -8.77 11.69 -3.81
C VAL A 216 -10.28 11.90 -3.87
N PHE A 217 -10.72 13.15 -3.82
CA PHE A 217 -12.13 13.51 -4.01
C PHE A 217 -12.46 13.70 -5.48
N ASN A 218 -13.65 13.25 -5.89
CA ASN A 218 -14.04 13.12 -7.30
C ASN A 218 -13.02 12.27 -8.09
N ALA A 219 -12.70 11.08 -7.60
CA ALA A 219 -11.75 10.21 -8.26
C ALA A 219 -12.40 9.53 -9.46
N ALA A 220 -11.80 9.66 -10.64
CA ALA A 220 -12.26 8.98 -11.84
C ALA A 220 -11.86 7.50 -11.84
N HIS A 221 -12.71 6.68 -12.44
CA HIS A 221 -12.46 5.29 -12.76
C HIS A 221 -12.69 5.12 -14.26
N ASP A 222 -11.61 5.31 -15.02
CA ASP A 222 -11.53 5.12 -16.47
C ASP A 222 -11.28 3.63 -16.75
N THR A 223 -12.22 2.99 -17.44
CA THR A 223 -12.19 1.54 -17.70
C THR A 223 -11.71 1.16 -19.10
N ASP A 224 -11.46 2.14 -19.98
CA ASP A 224 -11.05 1.91 -21.36
C ASP A 224 -9.68 2.53 -21.73
N GLY A 225 -9.08 3.27 -20.81
CA GLY A 225 -7.74 3.84 -20.94
C GLY A 225 -7.69 5.06 -21.85
N THR A 226 -8.82 5.74 -22.05
CA THR A 226 -8.91 6.96 -22.86
C THR A 226 -8.44 8.22 -22.14
N LEU A 227 -8.17 8.15 -20.83
CA LEU A 227 -7.90 9.29 -19.95
C LEU A 227 -9.11 10.24 -19.86
N SER A 228 -10.29 9.72 -20.15
CA SER A 228 -11.56 10.42 -20.04
C SER A 228 -12.61 9.48 -19.45
N VAL A 229 -13.61 10.04 -18.79
CA VAL A 229 -14.74 9.30 -18.23
C VAL A 229 -16.00 9.80 -18.91
N GLU A 230 -16.76 8.89 -19.50
CA GLU A 230 -18.05 9.23 -20.08
C GLU A 230 -19.17 9.08 -19.05
N GLU A 231 -20.12 10.02 -19.05
CA GLU A 231 -21.37 9.90 -18.29
C GLU A 231 -22.56 10.15 -19.23
N TYR A 232 -23.52 9.23 -19.20
CA TYR A 232 -24.69 9.28 -20.06
C TYR A 232 -25.91 9.70 -19.26
N TYR A 233 -26.72 10.61 -19.80
CA TYR A 233 -27.92 11.11 -19.15
C TYR A 233 -29.10 11.10 -20.12
N SER A 234 -30.31 10.88 -19.60
CA SER A 234 -31.55 11.08 -20.36
C SER A 234 -31.81 12.58 -20.58
N SER A 235 -32.74 12.91 -21.49
CA SER A 235 -33.19 14.29 -21.68
C SER A 235 -33.87 14.91 -20.44
N THR A 236 -34.21 14.10 -19.42
CA THR A 236 -34.77 14.56 -18.14
C THR A 236 -33.72 14.62 -17.01
N GLY A 237 -32.45 14.32 -17.30
CA GLY A 237 -31.35 14.38 -16.33
C GLY A 237 -31.10 13.11 -15.52
N GLU A 238 -31.76 11.99 -15.86
CA GLU A 238 -31.50 10.69 -15.23
C GLU A 238 -30.18 10.10 -15.73
N LYS A 239 -29.29 9.68 -14.83
CA LYS A 239 -28.03 9.01 -15.20
C LYS A 239 -28.31 7.61 -15.76
N LEU A 240 -27.82 7.34 -16.96
CA LEU A 240 -27.97 6.07 -17.67
C LEU A 240 -26.71 5.21 -17.48
N ASN A 241 -26.90 3.93 -17.20
CA ASN A 241 -25.81 2.96 -17.01
C ASN A 241 -25.32 2.38 -18.35
N LEU A 242 -24.86 3.24 -19.27
CA LEU A 242 -24.39 2.85 -20.61
C LEU A 242 -22.87 2.59 -20.68
N THR A 243 -22.12 3.02 -19.67
CA THR A 243 -20.67 2.76 -19.51
C THR A 243 -20.40 2.24 -18.10
N LYS A 244 -19.20 1.67 -17.91
CA LYS A 244 -18.66 1.29 -16.60
C LYS A 244 -17.80 2.38 -15.98
N ASP A 245 -17.48 3.42 -16.74
CA ASP A 245 -16.76 4.58 -16.23
C ASP A 245 -17.59 5.25 -15.14
N SER A 246 -16.90 5.76 -14.14
CA SER A 246 -17.57 6.45 -13.04
C SER A 246 -16.64 7.44 -12.36
N VAL A 247 -17.24 8.48 -11.78
CA VAL A 247 -16.55 9.36 -10.83
C VAL A 247 -17.04 9.01 -9.43
N TRP A 248 -16.13 8.55 -8.59
CA TRP A 248 -16.40 8.24 -7.19
C TRP A 248 -16.34 9.53 -6.37
N ASN A 249 -17.26 9.70 -5.41
CA ASN A 249 -17.24 10.86 -4.51
C ASN A 249 -15.86 11.04 -3.85
N PHE A 250 -15.25 9.91 -3.48
CA PHE A 250 -13.85 9.83 -3.11
C PHE A 250 -13.32 8.41 -3.35
N HIS A 251 -12.02 8.31 -3.52
CA HIS A 251 -11.27 7.07 -3.54
C HIS A 251 -10.03 7.19 -2.64
N VAL A 252 -9.56 6.07 -2.09
CA VAL A 252 -8.48 6.07 -1.10
C VAL A 252 -7.44 5.03 -1.47
N TRP A 253 -6.16 5.43 -1.49
CA TRP A 253 -5.00 4.57 -1.69
C TRP A 253 -3.89 4.89 -0.69
N VAL A 254 -2.71 4.30 -0.89
CA VAL A 254 -1.51 4.55 -0.08
C VAL A 254 -0.41 5.16 -0.95
N GLU A 255 0.31 6.13 -0.41
CA GLU A 255 1.63 6.51 -0.92
C GLU A 255 2.71 5.85 -0.08
N CYS A 256 3.66 5.17 -0.73
CA CYS A 256 4.81 4.53 -0.11
C CYS A 256 6.10 5.24 -0.53
N TRP A 257 6.97 5.57 0.42
CA TRP A 257 8.22 6.27 0.18
C TRP A 257 9.35 5.29 -0.15
N MET A 258 9.92 5.39 -1.35
CA MET A 258 11.05 4.56 -1.77
C MET A 258 11.83 5.19 -2.93
N ARG A 259 13.06 4.74 -3.13
CA ARG A 259 13.79 4.93 -4.38
C ARG A 259 13.27 4.00 -5.48
N ARG A 260 13.39 4.44 -6.72
CA ARG A 260 13.02 3.69 -7.92
C ARG A 260 14.27 3.38 -8.72
N SER A 261 15.09 2.44 -8.23
CA SER A 261 16.33 2.02 -8.92
C SER A 261 16.07 1.31 -10.26
N ASP A 262 14.83 0.85 -10.49
CA ASP A 262 14.33 0.37 -11.77
C ASP A 262 14.05 1.52 -12.76
N LEU A 263 13.99 2.76 -12.28
CA LEU A 263 13.80 3.99 -13.05
C LEU A 263 14.94 4.99 -12.80
N SER A 264 14.77 6.22 -13.31
CA SER A 264 15.67 7.34 -13.02
C SER A 264 15.35 7.97 -11.66
N GLN A 265 16.37 8.52 -10.99
CA GLN A 265 16.30 9.17 -9.67
C GLN A 265 15.20 10.25 -9.53
N LYS A 266 14.78 10.89 -10.63
CA LYS A 266 13.65 11.85 -10.62
C LYS A 266 12.32 11.25 -10.16
N PHE A 267 12.20 9.92 -10.16
CA PHE A 267 11.01 9.19 -9.74
C PHE A 267 11.13 8.61 -8.32
N ASP A 268 12.22 8.91 -7.60
CA ASP A 268 12.34 8.60 -6.18
C ASP A 268 11.32 9.39 -5.35
N GLY A 269 10.96 8.85 -4.19
CA GLY A 269 10.05 9.49 -3.24
C GLY A 269 8.71 8.76 -3.15
N TRP A 270 7.62 9.51 -3.10
CA TRP A 270 6.28 8.95 -2.94
C TRP A 270 5.79 8.20 -4.17
N GLN A 271 5.34 6.96 -3.95
CA GLN A 271 4.77 6.07 -4.95
C GLN A 271 3.35 5.69 -4.58
N VAL A 272 2.38 5.90 -5.47
CA VAL A 272 1.00 5.43 -5.29
C VAL A 272 0.94 3.92 -5.40
N VAL A 273 0.35 3.28 -4.40
CA VAL A 273 0.03 1.86 -4.35
C VAL A 273 -1.44 1.73 -3.96
N ASP A 274 -2.25 1.17 -4.85
CA ASP A 274 -3.69 1.05 -4.66
C ASP A 274 -4.11 -0.43 -4.57
N PRO A 275 -4.44 -0.91 -3.36
CA PRO A 275 -4.86 -2.29 -3.13
C PRO A 275 -6.32 -2.56 -3.51
N THR A 276 -7.06 -1.53 -3.93
CA THR A 276 -8.48 -1.67 -4.27
C THR A 276 -8.63 -2.38 -5.62
N PRO A 277 -9.42 -3.46 -5.69
CA PRO A 277 -9.56 -4.22 -6.93
C PRO A 277 -10.46 -3.50 -7.95
N GLN A 278 -9.87 -2.61 -8.74
CA GLN A 278 -10.56 -1.82 -9.76
C GLN A 278 -10.43 -2.45 -11.16
N GLU A 279 -9.21 -2.67 -11.63
CA GLU A 279 -8.94 -3.15 -12.99
C GLU A 279 -8.69 -4.67 -13.12
N LYS A 280 -9.18 -5.24 -14.22
CA LYS A 280 -9.44 -6.69 -14.35
C LYS A 280 -8.25 -7.58 -14.74
N ARG A 281 -7.06 -7.03 -14.99
CA ARG A 281 -5.95 -7.85 -15.52
C ARG A 281 -5.11 -8.53 -14.44
N LEU A 282 -4.79 -7.80 -13.38
CA LEU A 282 -4.32 -8.32 -12.10
C LEU A 282 -4.77 -7.27 -11.07
N PHE A 283 -5.41 -7.67 -9.98
CA PHE A 283 -5.91 -6.72 -8.97
C PHE A 283 -4.76 -6.16 -8.10
N ARG A 284 -3.81 -5.48 -8.75
CA ARG A 284 -2.68 -4.78 -8.16
C ARG A 284 -2.40 -3.51 -8.97
N CYS A 285 -2.21 -2.39 -8.29
CA CYS A 285 -1.98 -1.09 -8.91
C CYS A 285 -0.82 -0.38 -8.21
N GLY A 286 0.19 0.05 -8.99
CA GLY A 286 1.41 0.68 -8.49
C GLY A 286 2.56 -0.30 -8.19
N PRO A 287 3.70 0.15 -7.64
CA PRO A 287 3.99 1.52 -7.22
C PRO A 287 4.18 2.48 -8.41
N CYS A 288 3.40 3.55 -8.43
CA CYS A 288 3.45 4.60 -9.45
C CYS A 288 4.09 5.87 -8.88
N PRO A 289 5.15 6.43 -9.49
CA PRO A 289 5.76 7.65 -8.97
C PRO A 289 4.81 8.83 -9.09
N ILE A 290 4.62 9.60 -8.01
CA ILE A 290 3.85 10.86 -8.09
C ILE A 290 4.47 11.82 -9.10
N ALA A 291 5.81 11.86 -9.16
CA ALA A 291 6.53 12.64 -10.16
C ALA A 291 6.20 12.24 -11.62
N ALA A 292 5.79 10.99 -11.86
CA ALA A 292 5.33 10.54 -13.18
C ALA A 292 3.92 11.05 -13.50
N ILE A 293 3.04 11.11 -12.51
CA ILE A 293 1.70 11.68 -12.64
C ILE A 293 1.80 13.18 -12.92
N GLN A 294 2.52 13.92 -12.07
CA GLN A 294 2.72 15.36 -12.20
C GLN A 294 3.42 15.74 -13.52
N GLY A 295 4.41 14.95 -13.93
CA GLY A 295 5.13 15.15 -15.19
C GLY A 295 4.45 14.56 -16.42
N GLN A 296 3.21 14.06 -16.31
CA GLN A 296 2.45 13.39 -17.38
C GLN A 296 3.24 12.30 -18.11
N CYS A 297 4.12 11.60 -17.40
CA CYS A 297 4.95 10.52 -17.92
C CYS A 297 4.16 9.20 -17.94
N LEU A 298 3.05 9.14 -18.68
CA LEU A 298 2.05 8.07 -18.61
C LEU A 298 2.57 6.65 -18.94
N GLN A 299 3.70 6.57 -19.64
CA GLN A 299 4.37 5.30 -19.98
C GLN A 299 5.28 4.78 -18.86
N ALA A 300 5.51 5.56 -17.79
CA ALA A 300 6.30 5.11 -16.66
C ALA A 300 5.62 3.94 -15.95
N PRO A 301 6.33 2.87 -15.60
CA PRO A 301 5.77 1.83 -14.77
C PRO A 301 5.68 2.30 -13.30
N HIS A 302 4.66 1.90 -12.54
CA HIS A 302 3.57 1.00 -12.90
C HIS A 302 2.24 1.76 -12.96
N ASP A 303 1.34 1.38 -13.87
CA ASP A 303 -0.07 1.79 -13.87
C ASP A 303 -0.32 3.31 -13.92
N THR A 304 0.65 4.08 -14.43
CA THR A 304 0.62 5.55 -14.40
C THR A 304 -0.56 6.13 -15.13
N ALA A 305 -0.91 5.63 -16.33
CA ALA A 305 -2.06 6.12 -17.09
C ALA A 305 -3.38 5.99 -16.31
N PHE A 306 -3.59 4.85 -15.64
CA PHE A 306 -4.77 4.60 -14.84
C PHE A 306 -4.86 5.54 -13.64
N ILE A 307 -3.78 5.67 -12.88
CA ILE A 307 -3.74 6.55 -11.70
C ILE A 307 -3.85 8.03 -12.12
N TYR A 308 -3.25 8.41 -13.26
CA TYR A 308 -3.40 9.74 -13.84
C TYR A 308 -4.87 10.04 -14.15
N ALA A 309 -5.56 9.12 -14.83
CA ALA A 309 -6.98 9.28 -15.11
C ALA A 309 -7.78 9.48 -13.82
N SER A 310 -7.47 8.75 -12.73
CA SER A 310 -8.16 8.93 -11.45
C SER A 310 -8.04 10.31 -10.82
N VAL A 311 -7.00 11.09 -11.15
CA VAL A 311 -6.78 12.44 -10.59
C VAL A 311 -7.02 13.58 -11.57
N ASP A 312 -7.03 13.31 -12.87
CA ASP A 312 -7.07 14.38 -13.89
C ASP A 312 -7.74 14.00 -15.22
N ALA A 313 -8.60 12.97 -15.23
CA ALA A 313 -9.41 12.68 -16.42
C ALA A 313 -10.44 13.77 -16.70
N ASP A 314 -10.73 13.99 -17.99
CA ASP A 314 -11.87 14.79 -18.42
C ASP A 314 -13.17 14.01 -18.22
N VAL A 315 -14.24 14.69 -17.78
CA VAL A 315 -15.58 14.11 -17.71
C VAL A 315 -16.40 14.57 -18.91
N ILE A 316 -16.76 13.63 -19.78
CA ILE A 316 -17.58 13.87 -20.97
C ILE A 316 -19.02 13.49 -20.65
N ARG A 317 -19.89 14.48 -20.53
CA ARG A 317 -21.32 14.28 -20.25
C ARG A 317 -22.13 14.31 -21.55
N LEU A 318 -22.82 13.21 -21.84
CA LEU A 318 -23.59 12.98 -23.05
C LEU A 318 -25.08 12.88 -22.73
N ILE A 319 -25.92 13.68 -23.39
CA ILE A 319 -27.38 13.60 -23.28
C ILE A 319 -27.89 12.71 -24.40
N VAL A 320 -28.61 11.65 -24.05
CA VAL A 320 -29.17 10.65 -24.97
C VAL A 320 -30.69 10.78 -25.03
N HIS A 321 -31.22 10.89 -26.25
CA HIS A 321 -32.65 10.88 -26.55
C HIS A 321 -32.92 9.96 -27.74
N ASN A 322 -33.85 9.00 -27.58
CA ASN A 322 -34.18 7.99 -28.61
C ASN A 322 -32.95 7.27 -29.19
N GLY A 323 -32.00 6.90 -28.34
CA GLY A 323 -30.77 6.19 -28.74
C GLY A 323 -29.75 7.04 -29.49
N ARG A 324 -29.94 8.36 -29.58
CA ARG A 324 -29.00 9.30 -30.20
C ARG A 324 -28.46 10.28 -29.17
N VAL A 325 -27.18 10.62 -29.29
CA VAL A 325 -26.57 11.72 -28.52
C VAL A 325 -27.11 13.03 -29.09
N VAL A 326 -27.74 13.84 -28.23
CA VAL A 326 -28.34 15.14 -28.56
C VAL A 326 -27.67 16.31 -27.83
N GLY A 327 -26.76 16.02 -26.90
CA GLY A 327 -25.97 17.03 -26.19
C GLY A 327 -24.64 16.47 -25.70
N ARG A 328 -23.62 17.33 -25.63
CA ARG A 328 -22.28 16.98 -25.16
C ARG A 328 -21.67 18.15 -24.39
N THR A 329 -21.17 17.88 -23.20
CA THR A 329 -20.40 18.83 -22.39
C THR A 329 -19.11 18.15 -21.93
N VAL A 330 -18.02 18.90 -21.84
CA VAL A 330 -16.73 18.41 -21.32
C VAL A 330 -16.36 19.23 -20.08
N ASP A 331 -15.97 18.54 -19.03
CA ASP A 331 -15.57 19.11 -17.75
C ASP A 331 -14.16 18.61 -17.42
N THR A 332 -13.18 19.51 -17.52
CA THR A 332 -11.76 19.22 -17.40
C THR A 332 -11.20 19.52 -16.00
N GLU A 333 -12.05 19.92 -15.04
CA GLU A 333 -11.60 20.43 -13.73
C GLU A 333 -12.23 19.69 -12.54
N SER A 334 -13.26 18.89 -12.77
CA SER A 334 -14.03 18.24 -11.70
C SER A 334 -13.35 17.04 -11.05
N VAL A 335 -12.51 16.31 -11.79
CA VAL A 335 -11.80 15.11 -11.30
C VAL A 335 -10.61 15.51 -10.42
N GLY A 336 -10.34 14.72 -9.38
CA GLY A 336 -9.21 14.94 -8.47
C GLY A 336 -9.21 16.33 -7.82
N ARG A 337 -10.39 16.85 -7.50
CA ARG A 337 -10.60 18.24 -7.06
C ARG A 337 -9.81 18.58 -5.80
N LEU A 338 -9.70 17.63 -4.88
CA LEU A 338 -8.94 17.73 -3.64
C LEU A 338 -8.26 16.38 -3.39
N ILE A 339 -6.98 16.40 -3.02
CA ILE A 339 -6.20 15.20 -2.69
C ILE A 339 -5.61 15.41 -1.31
N TYR A 340 -6.09 14.67 -0.31
CA TYR A 340 -5.75 14.90 1.10
C TYR A 340 -5.05 13.71 1.75
N THR A 341 -4.10 14.02 2.62
CA THR A 341 -3.53 13.09 3.61
C THR A 341 -3.57 13.72 4.99
N LYS A 342 -3.27 12.95 6.03
CA LYS A 342 -3.16 13.47 7.40
C LYS A 342 -1.90 14.33 7.50
N HIS A 343 -2.03 15.54 8.04
CA HIS A 343 -0.88 16.40 8.31
C HIS A 343 -0.01 15.83 9.45
N ILE A 344 1.30 16.00 9.35
CA ILE A 344 2.25 15.62 10.41
C ILE A 344 1.93 16.40 11.70
N ASN A 345 1.85 15.73 12.84
CA ASN A 345 1.57 16.34 14.14
C ASN A 345 0.20 17.06 14.28
N SER A 346 -0.76 16.85 13.37
CA SER A 346 -2.12 17.35 13.57
C SER A 346 -3.19 16.47 12.89
N ASP A 347 -4.44 16.68 13.26
CA ASP A 347 -5.61 16.02 12.66
C ASP A 347 -6.22 16.83 11.49
N ALA A 348 -5.53 17.87 11.04
CA ALA A 348 -5.91 18.63 9.86
C ALA A 348 -5.53 17.88 8.57
N PRO A 349 -6.28 18.07 7.47
CA PRO A 349 -5.86 17.60 6.16
C PRO A 349 -4.64 18.40 5.66
N GLU A 350 -3.66 17.69 5.09
CA GLU A 350 -2.62 18.24 4.24
C GLU A 350 -3.08 18.12 2.78
N ASN A 351 -3.05 19.22 2.03
CA ASN A 351 -3.46 19.25 0.62
C ASN A 351 -2.29 18.89 -0.30
N LEU A 352 -2.43 17.77 -1.00
CA LEU A 352 -1.47 17.21 -1.94
C LEU A 352 -1.84 17.47 -3.41
N THR A 353 -2.93 18.18 -3.73
CA THR A 353 -3.39 18.34 -5.12
C THR A 353 -2.28 18.84 -6.05
N GLN A 354 -1.50 19.84 -5.61
CA GLN A 354 -0.38 20.41 -6.38
C GLN A 354 0.78 19.43 -6.61
N ALA A 355 0.90 18.39 -5.78
CA ALA A 355 1.90 17.35 -5.98
C ALA A 355 1.50 16.38 -7.10
N TYR A 356 0.20 16.26 -7.38
CA TYR A 356 -0.34 15.39 -8.43
C TYR A 356 -0.58 16.12 -9.75
N LYS A 357 -1.01 17.38 -9.71
CA LYS A 357 -1.35 18.18 -10.89
C LYS A 357 -1.24 19.68 -10.68
#